data_AF-A0A521LTY1-F1
#
_entry.id   AF-A0A521LTY1-F1
#
_cell.length_a   1.000
_cell.length_b   1.000
_cell.length_c   1.000
_cell.angle_alpha   90.00
_cell.angle_beta   90.00
_cell.angle_gamma   90.00
#
_symmetry.space_group_name_H-M   'P 1'
#
loop_
_entity.id
_entity.type
_entity.pdbx_description
1 polymer ?
#
loop_
_entity_poly.entity_id
_entity_poly.type
_entity_poly.pdbx_seq_one_letter_code
_entity_poly.pdbx_strand_id
1 'polypeptide(L)'
;MHTGLRQSEILNLQWPQVDLFRRTITLLVQKNGCTDTLPVNASALEVLKARAKVRSLTTSFVFFNGAGNRLDARDLLRVFYPTMRKAGIERFRFHDLRHTFATRLVQAGVDLYAVQKLGRWKTVSMVTRYAHHYPESLRAGVEVLDRVRRENSTILAQ
;
A
#
# COMPACT_ATOMS: atom_id res chain seq x y z
N MET A 1 -3.15 2.63 4.75
CA MET A 1 -3.34 3.60 3.65
C MET A 1 -2.07 3.90 2.87
N HIS A 2 -0.88 4.02 3.48
CA HIS A 2 0.33 4.47 2.75
C HIS A 2 1.29 3.36 2.32
N THR A 3 1.21 2.17 2.92
CA THR A 3 2.19 1.09 2.74
C THR A 3 1.60 -0.20 2.18
N GLY A 4 0.27 -0.25 1.97
CA GLY A 4 -0.39 -1.47 1.51
C GLY A 4 -0.21 -2.69 2.43
N LEU A 5 0.18 -2.52 3.70
CA LEU A 5 0.36 -3.63 4.66
C LEU A 5 -0.96 -4.19 5.19
N ARG A 6 -0.98 -5.48 5.53
CA ARG A 6 -2.12 -6.13 6.21
C ARG A 6 -2.14 -5.71 7.67
N GLN A 7 -3.31 -5.76 8.31
CA GLN A 7 -3.43 -5.44 9.73
C GLN A 7 -2.45 -6.26 10.60
N SER A 8 -2.38 -7.57 10.38
CA SER A 8 -1.44 -8.43 11.10
C SER A 8 0.02 -8.09 10.83
N GLU A 9 0.37 -7.67 9.61
CA GLU A 9 1.74 -7.26 9.25
C GLU A 9 2.14 -5.97 9.98
N ILE A 10 1.20 -5.01 10.10
CA ILE A 10 1.43 -3.77 10.86
C ILE A 10 1.62 -4.10 12.35
N LEU A 11 0.74 -4.93 12.92
CA LEU A 11 0.78 -5.25 14.34
C LEU A 11 1.99 -6.11 14.75
N ASN A 12 2.53 -6.90 13.82
CA ASN A 12 3.71 -7.74 14.06
C ASN A 12 5.01 -7.10 13.57
N LEU A 13 5.00 -5.86 13.06
CA LEU A 13 6.17 -5.20 12.49
C LEU A 13 7.23 -4.94 13.57
N GLN A 14 8.47 -5.33 13.30
CA GLN A 14 9.61 -5.15 14.21
C GLN A 14 10.71 -4.26 13.61
N TRP A 15 11.50 -3.62 14.47
CA TRP A 15 12.61 -2.76 14.04
C TRP A 15 13.64 -3.41 13.12
N PRO A 16 14.05 -4.68 13.29
CA PRO A 16 14.95 -5.34 12.35
C PRO A 16 14.40 -5.45 10.91
N GLN A 17 13.09 -5.27 10.73
CA GLN A 17 12.43 -5.29 9.43
C GLN A 17 12.36 -3.91 8.78
N VAL A 18 12.73 -2.84 9.48
CA VAL A 18 12.57 -1.45 9.01
C VAL A 18 13.93 -0.85 8.74
N ASP A 19 14.19 -0.51 7.47
CA ASP A 19 15.35 0.27 7.08
C ASP A 19 14.93 1.72 6.82
N LEU A 20 15.22 2.60 7.78
CA LEU A 20 14.88 4.02 7.69
C LEU A 20 15.73 4.77 6.66
N PHE A 21 16.93 4.28 6.34
CA PHE A 21 17.82 4.91 5.37
C PHE A 21 17.39 4.56 3.94
N ARG A 22 17.22 3.27 3.66
CA ARG A 22 16.73 2.76 2.36
C ARG A 22 15.23 3.00 2.15
N ARG A 23 14.51 3.40 3.21
CA ARG A 23 13.06 3.62 3.20
C ARG A 23 12.31 2.36 2.76
N THR A 24 12.64 1.24 3.38
CA THR A 24 12.04 -0.05 3.08
C THR A 24 11.57 -0.80 4.32
N ILE A 25 10.58 -1.67 4.13
CA ILE A 25 10.11 -2.63 5.12
C ILE A 25 10.24 -4.04 4.54
N THR A 26 10.92 -4.94 5.25
CA THR A 26 11.15 -6.33 4.85
C THR A 26 10.25 -7.28 5.64
N LEU A 27 9.34 -7.97 4.96
CA LEU A 27 8.34 -8.85 5.57
C LEU A 27 8.74 -10.31 5.36
N LEU A 28 8.81 -11.06 6.45
CA LEU A 28 9.07 -12.51 6.41
C LEU A 28 7.77 -13.25 6.09
N VAL A 29 7.69 -13.92 4.93
CA VAL A 29 6.51 -14.72 4.57
C VAL A 29 6.64 -16.14 5.13
N GLN A 30 5.74 -16.48 6.04
CA GLN A 30 5.78 -17.71 6.83
C GLN A 30 5.54 -19.02 6.06
N LYS A 31 5.16 -18.99 4.78
CA LYS A 31 4.81 -20.23 4.05
C LYS A 31 5.92 -20.81 3.19
N ASN A 32 6.87 -20.01 2.70
CA ASN A 32 7.89 -20.47 1.74
C ASN A 32 9.30 -19.91 2.04
N GLY A 33 9.50 -19.20 3.15
CA GLY A 33 10.77 -18.51 3.43
C GLY A 33 11.07 -17.30 2.54
N CYS A 34 10.16 -16.94 1.62
CA CYS A 34 10.33 -15.75 0.79
C CYS A 34 10.21 -14.47 1.63
N THR A 35 11.16 -13.56 1.43
CA THR A 35 11.11 -12.19 1.97
C THR A 35 10.57 -11.25 0.91
N ASP A 36 9.65 -10.38 1.30
CA ASP A 36 9.17 -9.30 0.44
C ASP A 36 9.62 -7.97 1.02
N THR A 37 10.31 -7.17 0.22
CA THR A 37 10.73 -5.81 0.60
C THR A 37 9.83 -4.78 -0.08
N LEU A 38 9.23 -3.91 0.72
CA LEU A 38 8.33 -2.86 0.25
C LEU A 38 8.94 -1.48 0.48
N PRO A 39 8.90 -0.58 -0.52
CA PRO A 39 9.27 0.81 -0.32
C PRO A 39 8.22 1.53 0.54
N VAL A 40 8.67 2.49 1.36
CA VAL A 40 7.78 3.38 2.13
C VAL A 40 7.82 4.79 1.57
N ASN A 41 6.65 5.43 1.49
CA ASN A 41 6.55 6.83 1.11
C ASN A 41 6.99 7.76 2.26
N ALA A 42 7.13 9.06 1.96
CA ALA A 42 7.54 10.06 2.95
C ALA A 42 6.62 10.09 4.18
N SER A 43 5.30 10.05 3.99
CA SER A 43 4.33 10.08 5.10
C SER A 43 4.50 8.89 6.05
N ALA A 44 4.68 7.68 5.52
CA ALA A 44 4.92 6.49 6.33
C ALA A 44 6.29 6.55 7.02
N LEU A 45 7.31 7.05 6.32
CA LEU A 45 8.65 7.22 6.88
C LEU A 45 8.65 8.17 8.08
N GLU A 46 7.91 9.28 8.03
CA GLU A 46 7.81 10.22 9.15
C GLU A 46 7.16 9.58 10.38
N VAL A 47 6.13 8.75 10.19
CA VAL A 47 5.53 7.97 11.29
C VAL A 47 6.55 7.00 11.87
N LEU A 48 7.32 6.29 11.04
CA LEU A 48 8.35 5.36 11.49
C LEU A 48 9.46 6.09 12.26
N LYS A 49 9.95 7.22 11.76
CA LYS A 49 10.94 8.05 12.48
C LYS A 49 10.42 8.55 13.82
N ALA A 50 9.17 9.02 13.87
CA ALA A 50 8.56 9.44 15.12
C ALA A 50 8.48 8.27 16.13
N ARG A 51 8.16 7.06 15.66
CA ARG A 51 8.16 5.86 16.49
C ARG A 51 9.56 5.41 16.91
N ALA A 52 10.57 5.63 16.09
CA ALA A 52 11.96 5.31 16.43
C ALA A 52 12.46 6.13 17.63
N LYS A 53 12.01 7.39 17.76
CA LYS A 53 12.37 8.27 18.89
C LYS A 53 11.82 7.80 20.23
N VAL A 54 10.66 7.14 20.22
CA VAL A 54 9.96 6.62 21.42
C VAL A 54 10.04 5.10 21.50
N ARG A 55 11.05 4.51 20.87
CA ARG A 55 11.26 3.07 20.83
C ARG A 55 11.52 2.55 22.24
N SER A 56 10.86 1.44 22.58
CA SER A 56 11.17 0.71 23.81
C SER A 56 12.48 -0.06 23.67
N LEU A 57 13.26 -0.11 24.76
CA LEU A 57 14.48 -0.91 24.87
C LEU A 57 14.18 -2.39 25.10
N THR A 58 12.98 -2.72 25.58
CA THR A 58 12.60 -4.08 25.98
C THR A 58 11.84 -4.85 24.90
N THR A 59 11.37 -4.16 23.85
CA THR A 59 10.60 -4.79 22.77
C THR A 59 11.11 -4.40 21.40
N SER A 60 11.10 -5.36 20.48
CA SER A 60 11.48 -5.15 19.08
C SER A 60 10.33 -4.61 18.22
N PHE A 61 9.08 -4.61 18.73
CA PHE A 61 7.92 -4.16 17.97
C PHE A 61 7.97 -2.65 17.69
N VAL A 62 7.60 -2.28 16.46
CA VAL A 62 7.44 -0.87 16.07
C VAL A 62 6.18 -0.27 16.70
N PHE A 63 5.11 -1.06 16.78
CA PHE A 63 3.85 -0.69 17.42
C PHE A 63 3.58 -1.63 18.59
N PHE A 64 3.58 -1.09 19.80
CA PHE A 64 3.40 -1.82 21.04
C PHE A 64 2.41 -1.09 21.96
N ASN A 65 1.85 -1.79 22.93
CA ASN A 65 0.97 -1.22 23.95
C ASN A 65 1.78 -0.60 25.11
N GLY A 66 1.13 0.05 26.07
CA GLY A 66 1.82 0.69 27.20
C GLY A 66 2.71 -0.25 28.04
N ALA A 67 2.49 -1.56 27.96
CA ALA A 67 3.28 -2.59 28.65
C ALA A 67 4.47 -3.12 27.82
N GLY A 68 4.73 -2.60 26.62
CA GLY A 68 5.81 -3.09 25.74
C GLY A 68 5.45 -4.33 24.93
N ASN A 69 4.23 -4.84 25.08
CA ASN A 69 3.76 -6.01 24.34
C ASN A 69 3.22 -5.62 22.96
N ARG A 70 3.14 -6.60 22.06
CA ARG A 70 2.52 -6.45 20.75
C ARG A 70 1.13 -5.81 20.89
N LEU A 71 0.84 -4.80 20.07
CA LEU A 71 -0.48 -4.18 20.04
C LEU A 71 -1.55 -5.19 19.58
N ASP A 72 -2.64 -5.29 20.35
CA ASP A 72 -3.76 -6.17 19.98
C ASP A 72 -4.60 -5.54 18.87
N ALA A 73 -5.14 -6.38 17.99
CA ALA A 73 -6.06 -5.96 16.94
C ALA A 73 -7.32 -5.28 17.52
N ARG A 74 -7.83 -5.76 18.65
CA ARG A 74 -8.98 -5.20 19.35
C ARG A 74 -8.70 -3.79 19.86
N ASP A 75 -7.51 -3.54 20.39
CA ASP A 75 -7.13 -2.21 20.88
C ASP A 75 -7.00 -1.21 19.74
N LEU A 76 -6.39 -1.62 18.64
CA LEU A 76 -6.34 -0.85 17.39
C LEU A 76 -7.76 -0.51 16.89
N LEU A 77 -8.65 -1.51 16.83
CA LEU A 77 -10.03 -1.30 16.37
C LEU A 77 -10.86 -0.44 17.34
N ARG A 78 -10.58 -0.50 18.65
CA ARG A 78 -11.21 0.34 19.68
C ARG A 78 -10.92 1.82 19.46
N VAL A 79 -9.76 2.18 18.92
CA VAL A 79 -9.42 3.56 18.54
C VAL A 79 -9.92 3.90 17.14
N PHE A 80 -9.82 2.96 16.21
CA PHE A 80 -10.16 3.17 14.80
C PHE A 80 -11.65 3.51 14.58
N TYR A 81 -12.57 2.68 15.08
CA TYR A 81 -14.00 2.88 14.79
C TYR A 81 -14.60 4.17 15.37
N PRO A 82 -14.29 4.58 16.63
CA PRO A 82 -14.70 5.90 17.11
C PRO A 82 -14.13 7.04 16.28
N THR A 83 -12.89 6.91 15.79
CA THR A 83 -12.28 7.92 14.92
C THR A 83 -13.02 8.04 13.58
N MET A 84 -13.38 6.91 12.97
CA MET A 84 -14.21 6.90 11.75
C MET A 84 -15.58 7.53 11.99
N ARG A 85 -16.25 7.22 13.11
CA ARG A 85 -17.53 7.84 13.47
C ARG A 85 -17.42 9.36 13.66
N LYS A 86 -16.37 9.82 14.35
CA LYS A 86 -16.11 11.26 14.51
C LYS A 86 -15.85 11.96 13.18
N ALA A 87 -15.26 11.26 12.22
CA ALA A 87 -15.04 11.76 10.86
C ALA A 87 -16.28 11.65 9.96
N GLY A 88 -17.42 11.16 10.46
CA GLY A 88 -18.64 10.94 9.66
C GLY A 88 -18.53 9.80 8.64
N ILE A 89 -17.55 8.90 8.80
CA ILE A 89 -17.32 7.77 7.90
C ILE A 89 -18.04 6.54 8.42
N GLU A 90 -19.05 6.10 7.70
CA GLU A 90 -19.83 4.91 8.02
C GLU A 90 -19.41 3.68 7.19
N ARG A 91 -19.73 2.49 7.70
CA ARG A 91 -19.52 1.18 7.03
C ARG A 91 -18.09 0.93 6.53
N PHE A 92 -17.10 1.59 7.14
CA PHE A 92 -15.69 1.47 6.78
C PHE A 92 -14.93 0.61 7.79
N ARG A 93 -14.34 -0.47 7.32
CA ARG A 93 -13.55 -1.44 8.10
C ARG A 93 -12.07 -1.15 7.94
N PHE A 94 -11.24 -1.63 8.88
CA PHE A 94 -9.81 -1.38 8.83
C PHE A 94 -9.13 -1.89 7.54
N HIS A 95 -9.58 -3.04 7.02
CA HIS A 95 -9.07 -3.59 5.75
C HIS A 95 -9.35 -2.68 4.55
N ASP A 96 -10.36 -1.81 4.61
CA ASP A 96 -10.69 -0.87 3.53
C ASP A 96 -9.57 0.16 3.33
N LEU A 97 -8.75 0.45 4.35
CA LEU A 97 -7.54 1.26 4.18
C LEU A 97 -6.54 0.67 3.17
N ARG A 98 -6.55 -0.65 2.98
CA ARG A 98 -5.74 -1.33 1.96
C ARG A 98 -6.40 -1.22 0.59
N HIS A 99 -7.73 -1.31 0.53
CA HIS A 99 -8.49 -1.07 -0.69
C HIS A 99 -8.30 0.37 -1.18
N THR A 100 -8.41 1.36 -0.30
CA THR A 100 -8.17 2.77 -0.62
C THR A 100 -6.74 3.02 -1.12
N PHE A 101 -5.74 2.32 -0.59
CA PHE A 101 -4.37 2.38 -1.10
C PHE A 101 -4.30 1.95 -2.58
N ALA A 102 -4.90 0.81 -2.92
CA ALA A 102 -4.91 0.34 -4.30
C ALA A 102 -5.70 1.29 -5.21
N THR A 103 -6.92 1.70 -4.81
CA THR A 103 -7.74 2.63 -5.59
C THR A 103 -7.00 3.92 -5.89
N ARG A 104 -6.30 4.50 -4.91
CA ARG A 104 -5.53 5.75 -5.11
C ARG A 104 -4.35 5.58 -6.06
N LEU A 105 -3.63 4.45 -5.99
CA LEU A 105 -2.54 4.18 -6.93
C LEU A 105 -3.07 4.00 -8.35
N VAL A 106 -4.17 3.26 -8.52
CA VAL A 106 -4.79 3.06 -9.83
C VAL A 106 -5.32 4.39 -10.40
N GLN A 107 -5.99 5.21 -9.59
CA GLN A 107 -6.44 6.54 -9.99
C GLN A 107 -5.29 7.49 -10.38
N ALA A 108 -4.11 7.29 -9.80
CA ALA A 108 -2.89 8.02 -10.16
C ALA A 108 -2.18 7.44 -11.40
N GLY A 109 -2.78 6.45 -12.07
CA GLY A 109 -2.24 5.83 -13.27
C GLY A 109 -1.10 4.82 -13.04
N VAL A 110 -0.93 4.33 -11.81
CA VAL A 110 0.05 3.28 -11.52
C VAL A 110 -0.44 1.96 -12.11
N ASP A 111 0.47 1.29 -12.83
CA ASP A 111 0.21 0.00 -13.45
C ASP A 111 -0.28 -1.08 -12.45
N LEU A 112 -1.23 -1.92 -12.89
CA LEU A 112 -1.88 -2.90 -12.03
C LEU A 112 -0.91 -3.95 -11.49
N TYR A 113 0.14 -4.31 -12.24
CA TYR A 113 1.17 -5.23 -11.76
C TYR A 113 2.01 -4.58 -10.66
N ALA A 114 2.37 -3.30 -10.82
CA ALA A 114 3.03 -2.54 -9.75
C ALA A 114 2.16 -2.44 -8.49
N VAL A 115 0.86 -2.14 -8.63
CA VAL A 115 -0.09 -2.12 -7.50
C VAL A 115 -0.22 -3.49 -6.84
N GLN A 116 -0.27 -4.57 -7.64
CA GLN A 116 -0.30 -5.94 -7.15
C GLN A 116 0.94 -6.26 -6.29
N LYS A 117 2.13 -5.88 -6.74
CA LYS A 117 3.37 -6.08 -6.01
C LYS A 117 3.41 -5.27 -4.72
N LEU A 118 3.08 -3.97 -4.79
CA LEU A 118 3.09 -3.07 -3.64
C LEU A 118 2.12 -3.51 -2.54
N GLY A 119 0.90 -3.87 -2.91
CA GLY A 119 -0.07 -4.40 -1.97
C GLY A 119 -0.12 -5.92 -1.93
N ARG A 120 0.94 -6.61 -2.35
CA ARG A 120 1.20 -8.04 -2.12
C ARG A 120 -0.03 -8.94 -2.28
N TRP A 121 -0.77 -8.71 -3.37
CA TRP A 121 -1.90 -9.55 -3.77
C TRP A 121 -1.38 -10.77 -4.53
N LYS A 122 -1.99 -11.93 -4.27
CA LYS A 122 -1.54 -13.20 -4.85
C LYS A 122 -1.62 -13.20 -6.38
N THR A 123 -2.62 -12.53 -6.95
CA THR A 123 -2.83 -12.43 -8.39
C THR A 123 -3.23 -11.02 -8.78
N VAL A 124 -2.96 -10.65 -10.04
CA VAL A 124 -3.40 -9.38 -10.63
C VAL A 124 -4.93 -9.26 -10.61
N SER A 125 -5.66 -10.37 -10.78
CA SER A 125 -7.14 -10.41 -10.77
C SER A 125 -7.74 -9.81 -9.49
N MET A 126 -7.04 -9.90 -8.35
CA MET A 126 -7.52 -9.30 -7.09
C MET A 126 -7.45 -7.77 -7.09
N VAL A 127 -6.61 -7.20 -7.96
CA VAL A 127 -6.40 -5.76 -8.15
C VAL A 127 -7.24 -5.22 -9.30
N THR A 128 -7.63 -6.06 -10.27
CA THR A 128 -8.52 -5.67 -11.39
C THR A 128 -9.82 -5.02 -10.93
N ARG A 129 -10.32 -5.38 -9.74
CA ARG A 129 -11.48 -4.71 -9.14
C ARG A 129 -11.32 -3.20 -8.93
N TYR A 130 -10.10 -2.65 -8.95
CA TYR A 130 -9.87 -1.21 -8.86
C TYR A 130 -9.61 -0.56 -10.22
N ALA A 131 -9.36 -1.34 -11.28
CA ALA A 131 -9.01 -0.84 -12.61
C ALA A 131 -10.07 0.12 -13.18
N HIS A 132 -11.35 -0.13 -12.89
CA HIS A 132 -12.47 0.72 -13.33
C HIS A 132 -12.42 2.15 -12.77
N HIS A 133 -11.59 2.42 -11.74
CA HIS A 133 -11.45 3.77 -11.17
C HIS A 133 -10.49 4.68 -11.95
N TYR A 134 -9.90 4.22 -13.05
CA TYR A 134 -9.04 5.04 -13.89
C TYR A 134 -9.38 4.89 -15.39
N PRO A 135 -10.52 5.42 -15.86
CA PRO A 135 -10.90 5.39 -17.29
C PRO A 135 -9.83 6.03 -18.19
N GLU A 136 -9.12 7.02 -17.64
CA GLU A 136 -8.06 7.77 -18.31
C GLU A 136 -6.85 6.89 -18.68
N SER A 137 -6.65 5.72 -18.03
CA SER A 137 -5.64 4.73 -18.52
C SER A 137 -5.89 4.28 -19.95
N LEU A 138 -7.15 4.25 -20.36
CA LEU A 138 -7.53 3.81 -21.71
C LEU A 138 -7.25 4.88 -22.75
N ARG A 139 -7.15 6.17 -22.36
CA ARG A 139 -6.92 7.28 -23.29
C ARG A 139 -5.60 7.12 -24.04
N ALA A 140 -4.51 6.86 -23.32
CA ALA A 140 -3.21 6.61 -23.93
C ALA A 140 -3.27 5.42 -24.91
N GLY A 141 -4.07 4.38 -24.62
CA GLY A 141 -4.26 3.24 -25.51
C GLY A 141 -5.03 3.59 -26.78
N VAL A 142 -6.05 4.44 -26.69
CA VAL A 142 -6.82 4.91 -27.85
C VAL A 142 -6.00 5.89 -28.71
N GLU A 143 -5.21 6.77 -28.09
CA GLU A 143 -4.34 7.74 -28.78
C GLU A 143 -3.23 7.08 -29.61
N VAL A 144 -2.89 5.81 -29.35
CA VAL A 144 -1.98 5.05 -30.23
C VAL A 144 -2.53 4.98 -31.66
N LEU A 145 -3.85 4.91 -31.83
CA LEU A 145 -4.48 4.85 -33.16
C LEU A 145 -4.20 6.12 -33.99
N ASP A 146 -4.11 7.28 -33.34
CA ASP A 146 -3.75 8.54 -34.03
C ASP A 146 -2.27 8.57 -34.47
N ARG A 147 -1.41 7.81 -33.79
CA ARG A 147 0.01 7.66 -34.12
C ARG A 147 0.17 6.72 -35.33
N VAL A 148 -0.51 5.57 -35.30
CA VAL A 148 -0.57 4.60 -36.42
C VAL A 148 -1.13 5.24 -37.69
N ARG A 149 -2.18 6.08 -37.58
CA ARG A 149 -2.77 6.77 -38.74
C ARG A 149 -1.80 7.71 -39.43
N ARG A 150 -0.94 8.42 -38.68
CA ARG A 150 0.05 9.35 -39.22
C ARG A 150 1.18 8.63 -39.97
N GLU A 151 1.65 7.51 -39.43
CA GLU A 151 2.69 6.69 -40.06
C GLU A 151 2.20 6.11 -41.40
N ASN A 152 0.99 5.55 -41.45
CA ASN A 152 0.41 5.02 -42.68
C ASN A 152 0.14 6.10 -43.74
N SER A 153 -0.19 7.33 -43.32
CA SER A 153 -0.40 8.46 -44.25
C SER A 153 0.91 8.98 -44.85
N THR A 154 2.04 8.76 -44.17
CA THR A 154 3.38 9.17 -44.65
C THR A 154 3.95 8.16 -45.65
N ILE A 155 3.60 6.88 -45.52
CA ILE A 155 4.03 5.80 -46.43
C ILE A 155 3.25 5.82 -47.75
N LEU A 156 1.98 6.25 -47.75
CA LEU A 156 1.14 6.35 -48.95
C LEU A 156 1.40 7.61 -49.80
N ALA A 157 2.28 8.51 -49.35
CA ALA A 157 2.62 9.76 -50.04
C ALA A 157 3.98 9.72 -50.76
N GLN A 158 4.61 8.54 -50.88
CA GLN A 158 5.84 8.28 -51.64
C GLN A 158 5.55 7.32 -52.79
#